data_AF-A0A6V7IDD7-F1
#
_entry.id   AF-A0A6V7IDD7-F1
#
_cell.length_a   1.000
_cell.length_b   1.000
_cell.length_c   1.000
_cell.angle_alpha   90.00
_cell.angle_beta   90.00
_cell.angle_gamma   90.00
#
_symmetry.space_group_name_H-M   'P 1'
#
loop_
_entity.id
_entity.type
_entity.pdbx_description
1 polymer ?
#
loop_
_entity_poly.entity_id
_entity_poly.type
_entity_poly.pdbx_seq_one_letter_code
_entity_poly.pdbx_strand_id
1 'polypeptide(L)' 'MTMVRQRDKLEMVMRHFLVEDRGNDNSQSYVDFLCHMHKEIKTLLSQ' A
#
# COMPACT_ATOMS: atom_id res chain seq x y z
N MET A 1 -22.88 -4.31 7.74
CA MET A 1 -21.82 -4.68 8.69
C MET A 1 -21.37 -6.09 8.34
N THR A 2 -20.09 -6.29 8.03
CA THR A 2 -19.54 -7.60 7.64
C THR A 2 -18.49 -7.99 8.67
N MET A 3 -18.67 -9.13 9.35
CA MET A 3 -17.65 -9.65 10.25
C MET A 3 -16.61 -10.41 9.43
N VAL A 4 -15.35 -10.03 9.58
CA VAL A 4 -14.20 -10.69 8.95
C VAL A 4 -13.41 -11.36 10.06
N ARG A 5 -13.13 -12.67 9.91
CA ARG A 5 -12.26 -13.41 10.83
C ARG A 5 -10.87 -13.50 10.21
N GLN A 6 -9.85 -13.43 11.07
CA GLN A 6 -8.47 -13.61 10.65
C GLN A 6 -8.26 -15.04 10.11
N ARG A 7 -7.47 -15.16 9.04
CA ARG A 7 -7.12 -16.37 8.27
C ARG A 7 -8.26 -16.96 7.43
N ASP A 8 -9.41 -16.28 7.34
CA ASP A 8 -10.51 -16.68 6.47
C ASP A 8 -10.45 -15.97 5.11
N LYS A 9 -11.17 -16.50 4.11
CA LYS A 9 -11.19 -15.98 2.73
C LYS A 9 -11.58 -14.50 2.63
N LEU A 10 -12.48 -14.03 3.51
CA LEU A 10 -12.91 -12.63 3.53
C LEU A 10 -11.80 -11.67 3.96
N GLU A 11 -10.76 -12.15 4.65
CA GLU A 11 -9.59 -11.33 4.99
C GLU A 11 -8.88 -10.85 3.72
N MET A 12 -8.79 -11.67 2.68
CA MET A 12 -8.17 -11.26 1.41
C MET A 12 -8.92 -10.10 0.77
N VAL A 13 -10.25 -10.12 0.82
CA VAL A 13 -11.08 -9.00 0.33
C VAL A 13 -10.89 -7.77 1.22
N MET A 14 -10.88 -7.95 2.54
CA MET A 14 -10.64 -6.85 3.50
C MET A 14 -9.28 -6.17 3.28
N ARG A 15 -8.23 -6.94 2.97
CA ARG A 15 -6.88 -6.42 2.72
C ARG A 15 -6.81 -5.46 1.52
N HIS A 16 -7.73 -5.54 0.55
CA HIS A 16 -7.82 -4.55 -0.53
C HIS A 16 -8.25 -3.16 -0.04
N PHE A 17 -8.89 -3.07 1.12
CA PHE A 17 -9.26 -1.80 1.75
C PHE A 17 -8.16 -1.24 2.66
N LEU A 18 -7.11 -2.03 2.95
CA LEU A 18 -5.94 -1.59 3.71
C LEU A 18 -4.95 -0.92 2.77
N VAL A 19 -5.32 0.26 2.27
CA VAL A 19 -4.63 0.97 1.19
C VAL A 19 -3.20 1.42 1.52
N GLU A 20 -2.83 1.48 2.80
CA GLU A 20 -1.47 1.82 3.22
C GLU A 20 -0.50 0.64 3.13
N ASP A 21 -1.03 -0.58 3.23
CA ASP A 21 -0.25 -1.80 3.16
C ASP A 21 0.16 -2.12 1.71
N ARG A 22 1.13 -3.01 1.57
CA ARG A 22 1.46 -3.57 0.26
C ARG A 22 0.31 -4.46 -0.20
N GLY A 23 -0.34 -4.09 -1.29
CA GLY A 23 -1.44 -4.86 -1.86
C GLY A 23 -0.99 -6.21 -2.43
N ASN A 24 -1.93 -7.13 -2.53
CA ASN A 24 -1.70 -8.49 -3.04
C ASN A 24 -1.30 -8.52 -4.53
N ASP A 25 -1.53 -7.43 -5.24
CA ASP A 25 -1.18 -7.17 -6.63
C ASP A 25 0.23 -6.58 -6.80
N ASN A 26 1.04 -6.60 -5.74
CA ASN A 26 2.39 -6.02 -5.71
C ASN A 26 2.38 -4.48 -5.87
N SER A 27 1.25 -3.83 -5.56
CA SER A 27 1.17 -2.38 -5.42
C SER A 27 2.12 -1.87 -4.33
N GLN A 28 2.63 -0.66 -4.51
CA GLN A 28 3.54 -0.04 -3.54
C GLN A 28 2.79 0.29 -2.26
N SER A 29 3.42 0.04 -1.11
CA SER A 29 2.91 0.52 0.18
C SER A 29 3.00 2.04 0.26
N TYR A 30 2.32 2.63 1.25
CA TYR A 30 2.43 4.07 1.53
C TYR A 30 3.90 4.51 1.74
N VAL A 31 4.68 3.71 2.47
CA VAL A 31 6.10 4.02 2.76
C VAL A 31 6.97 3.89 1.50
N ASP A 32 6.71 2.89 0.66
CA ASP A 32 7.40 2.74 -0.63
C ASP A 32 7.13 3.96 -1.53
N PHE A 33 5.86 4.40 -1.59
CA PHE A 33 5.45 5.57 -2.35
C PHE A 33 6.10 6.86 -1.83
N LEU A 34 6.16 7.06 -0.51
CA LEU A 34 6.84 8.22 0.08
C LEU A 34 8.33 8.24 -0.27
N CYS A 35 8.99 7.08 -0.24
CA CYS A 35 10.39 6.95 -0.64
C CYS A 35 10.58 7.28 -2.12
N HIS A 36 9.68 6.80 -3.00
CA HIS A 36 9.67 7.15 -4.40
C HIS A 36 9.50 8.66 -4.62
N MET A 37 8.50 9.28 -3.98
CA MET A 37 8.26 10.73 -4.04
C MET A 37 9.46 11.54 -3.56
N HIS A 38 10.11 11.10 -2.47
CA HIS A 38 11.31 11.76 -1.97
C HIS A 38 12.45 11.74 -2.99
N LYS A 39 12.67 10.61 -3.68
CA LYS A 39 13.67 10.50 -4.74
C LYS A 39 13.33 11.42 -5.92
N GLU A 40 12.07 11.45 -6.34
CA GLU A 40 11.63 12.32 -7.44
C GLU A 40 11.83 13.81 -7.12
N ILE A 41 11.43 14.24 -5.92
CA ILE A 41 11.66 15.62 -5.46
C ILE A 41 13.15 15.94 -5.46
N LYS A 42 14.00 15.05 -4.94
CA LYS A 42 15.45 15.24 -4.93
C LYS A 42 16.01 15.36 -6.34
N THR A 43 15.57 14.51 -7.28
CA THR A 43 16.00 14.56 -8.68
C THR A 43 15.64 15.90 -9.32
N LEU A 44 14.42 16.40 -9.12
CA LEU A 44 13.98 17.70 -9.65
C LEU A 44 14.77 18.89 -9.09
N LEU A 45 15.12 18.84 -7.79
CA LEU A 45 15.88 19.91 -7.13
C LEU A 45 17.39 19.82 -7.36
N SER A 46 17.89 18.68 -7.88
CA SER A 46 19.31 18.47 -8.17
C SER A 46 19.64 18.67 -9.67
N GLN A 47 18.65 19.09 -10.47
CA GLN A 47 18.85 19.63 -11.83
C GLN A 47 19.13 21.13 -11.76
#